data_AF-Q2RN35-F1
#
_entry.id   AF-Q2RN35-F1
#
_cell.length_a   1.000
_cell.length_b   1.000
_cell.length_c   1.000
_cell.angle_alpha   90.00
_cell.angle_beta   90.00
_cell.angle_gamma   90.00
#
_symmetry.space_group_name_H-M   'P 1'
#
loop_
_entity.id
_entity.type
_entity.pdbx_description
1 polymer ?
#
loop_
_entity_poly.entity_id
_entity_poly.type
_entity_poly.pdbx_seq_one_letter_code
_entity_poly.pdbx_strand_id
1 'polypeptide(L)'
;MVPCPMSPDGMSRSPDSPDPPHHLSPILVLLATVVLGLAIAAALIGVQRHGEARALILGAARTRLEGVDSAVGKRVQAMLDEARGGALMLTSLPALRQEPRGETHPALPALHRLLDGSRELQRAFALFPNGTTLRLIRLDPRQPAESKALGAPAEAHWGIHIRMRDRDNRFWTLWRFEDGEGAIIDARLEEGDDPATKDDPAWIDSLRATKGMGPPIVRRSPPDDLPTLTVAGRIRGAPRAVAGVEIAMPRLTRLLGALAPSPSARLMLVANDGTPLASHAGGGTAPPPEDDAVLGALAAQLAASQEARSFDLDVEGQEWLVRLSAPLGATAGMPGTRIAIAVPAAEAVASLVSATQRGLWLAAPFLALALLIGLIAVALRHRQKAKLASQSAAIPAAEPEAEPPPPHS
;
A
#
# COMPACT_ATOMS: atom_id res chain seq x y z
N MET A 1 -74.13 65.61 63.63
CA MET A 1 -73.51 66.71 64.39
C MET A 1 -72.09 66.29 64.75
N VAL A 2 -71.14 67.18 64.45
CA VAL A 2 -69.67 67.18 64.59
C VAL A 2 -69.34 67.66 66.04
N PRO A 3 -68.20 67.33 66.74
CA PRO A 3 -66.84 67.68 66.30
C PRO A 3 -65.64 66.77 66.66
N CYS A 4 -64.53 67.06 65.96
CA CYS A 4 -63.14 66.57 66.11
C CYS A 4 -62.43 67.14 67.37
N PRO A 5 -61.19 66.71 67.70
CA PRO A 5 -60.00 67.31 67.06
C PRO A 5 -58.73 66.43 66.84
N MET A 6 -57.88 66.98 65.98
CA MET A 6 -56.49 66.80 65.49
C MET A 6 -55.32 66.16 66.31
N SER A 7 -54.37 65.63 65.49
CA SER A 7 -52.87 65.71 65.52
C SER A 7 -52.02 64.73 66.35
N PRO A 8 -50.71 64.50 66.04
CA PRO A 8 -49.93 64.72 64.79
C PRO A 8 -48.97 63.55 64.39
N ASP A 9 -48.37 63.69 63.19
CA ASP A 9 -47.02 63.31 62.73
C ASP A 9 -46.21 62.15 63.35
N GLY A 10 -45.60 61.33 62.47
CA GLY A 10 -44.51 60.44 62.89
C GLY A 10 -43.97 59.49 61.83
N MET A 11 -43.58 60.00 60.65
CA MET A 11 -42.71 59.29 59.72
C MET A 11 -41.42 58.84 60.43
N SER A 12 -41.16 57.53 60.48
CA SER A 12 -39.78 57.01 60.48
C SER A 12 -39.66 55.91 59.43
N ARG A 13 -39.20 56.33 58.25
CA ARG A 13 -38.55 55.44 57.28
C ARG A 13 -37.24 54.99 57.91
N SER A 14 -37.16 53.73 58.31
CA SER A 14 -35.89 53.08 58.60
C SER A 14 -35.20 52.71 57.29
N PRO A 15 -33.88 52.85 57.18
CA PRO A 15 -33.15 52.83 55.92
C PRO A 15 -33.09 51.42 55.32
N ASP A 16 -33.33 51.35 54.01
CA ASP A 16 -32.93 50.25 53.14
C ASP A 16 -31.48 49.87 53.44
N SER A 17 -31.29 48.70 54.05
CA SER A 17 -30.01 48.00 54.04
C SER A 17 -29.83 47.45 52.63
N PRO A 18 -28.78 47.87 51.88
CA PRO A 18 -28.51 47.29 50.58
C PRO A 18 -28.03 45.84 50.79
N ASP A 19 -28.91 44.87 50.55
CA ASP A 19 -28.52 43.48 50.41
C ASP A 19 -27.39 43.38 49.36
N PRO A 20 -26.21 42.82 49.70
CA PRO A 20 -25.18 42.61 48.71
C PRO A 20 -25.67 41.58 47.68
N PRO A 21 -25.41 41.80 46.37
CA PRO A 21 -25.96 40.96 45.32
C PRO A 21 -25.41 39.52 45.41
N HIS A 22 -26.23 38.58 45.89
CA HIS A 22 -25.93 37.14 45.91
C HIS A 22 -25.97 36.45 44.52
N HIS A 23 -26.09 37.21 43.42
CA HIS A 23 -26.31 36.69 42.07
C HIS A 23 -25.14 35.89 41.46
N LEU A 24 -24.00 35.81 42.13
CA LEU A 24 -22.80 35.14 41.63
C LEU A 24 -22.71 33.64 41.97
N SER A 25 -23.54 33.11 42.87
CA SER A 25 -23.65 31.67 43.18
C SER A 25 -24.31 30.83 42.08
N PRO A 26 -25.47 31.21 41.51
CA PRO A 26 -26.09 30.42 40.45
C PRO A 26 -25.22 30.36 39.19
N ILE A 27 -24.48 31.43 38.87
CA ILE A 27 -23.65 31.51 37.66
C ILE A 27 -22.52 30.47 37.68
N LEU A 28 -21.89 30.18 38.83
CA LEU A 28 -20.82 29.17 38.87
C LEU A 28 -21.31 27.75 39.02
N VAL A 29 -22.46 27.53 39.66
CA VAL A 29 -23.10 26.21 39.62
C VAL A 29 -23.45 25.91 38.17
N LEU A 30 -24.07 26.87 37.46
CA LEU A 30 -24.36 26.78 36.03
C LEU A 30 -23.09 26.51 35.20
N LEU A 31 -21.98 27.20 35.50
CA LEU A 31 -20.70 26.98 34.82
C LEU A 31 -20.18 25.55 35.04
N ALA A 32 -20.25 25.03 36.27
CA ALA A 32 -19.81 23.68 36.59
C ALA A 32 -20.70 22.60 35.94
N THR A 33 -22.02 22.79 35.92
CA THR A 33 -22.93 21.87 35.21
C THR A 33 -22.74 21.95 33.70
N VAL A 34 -22.46 23.13 33.15
CA VAL A 34 -22.14 23.31 31.72
C VAL A 34 -20.83 22.59 31.37
N VAL A 35 -19.79 22.70 32.19
CA VAL A 35 -18.52 21.99 31.97
C VAL A 35 -18.68 20.48 32.07
N LEU A 36 -19.42 19.97 33.08
CA LEU A 36 -19.69 18.54 33.22
C LEU A 36 -20.57 18.01 32.10
N GLY A 37 -21.59 18.77 31.70
CA GLY A 37 -22.44 18.49 30.55
C GLY A 37 -21.66 18.46 29.24
N LEU A 38 -20.72 19.39 29.05
CA LEU A 38 -19.80 19.36 27.91
C LEU A 38 -18.87 18.15 27.94
N ALA A 39 -18.37 17.74 29.11
CA ALA A 39 -17.50 16.57 29.24
C ALA A 39 -18.24 15.27 28.93
N ILE A 40 -19.47 15.12 29.44
CA ILE A 40 -20.35 13.97 29.15
C ILE A 40 -20.78 13.98 27.68
N ALA A 41 -21.14 15.14 27.13
CA ALA A 41 -21.44 15.28 25.71
C ALA A 41 -20.22 14.94 24.84
N ALA A 42 -19.02 15.38 25.21
CA ALA A 42 -17.78 15.04 24.51
C ALA A 42 -17.49 13.52 24.58
N ALA A 43 -17.74 12.88 25.73
CA ALA A 43 -17.60 11.44 25.89
C ALA A 43 -18.64 10.65 25.06
N LEU A 44 -19.91 11.08 25.09
CA LEU A 44 -20.99 10.49 24.28
C LEU A 44 -20.77 10.70 22.79
N ILE A 45 -20.32 11.89 22.36
CA ILE A 45 -19.90 12.17 21.00
C ILE A 45 -18.71 11.28 20.63
N GLY A 46 -17.75 11.05 21.53
CA GLY A 46 -16.63 10.12 21.32
C GLY A 46 -17.07 8.67 21.11
N VAL A 47 -18.07 8.20 21.88
CA VAL A 47 -18.63 6.84 21.79
C VAL A 47 -19.53 6.67 20.56
N GLN A 48 -20.44 7.61 20.27
CA GLN A 48 -21.26 7.56 19.04
C GLN A 48 -20.40 7.69 17.78
N ARG A 49 -19.38 8.55 17.81
CA ARG A 49 -18.45 8.67 16.68
C ARG A 49 -17.57 7.45 16.51
N HIS A 50 -17.46 6.49 17.43
CA HIS A 50 -16.65 5.30 17.16
C HIS A 50 -17.20 4.46 15.98
N GLY A 51 -18.53 4.35 15.84
CA GLY A 51 -19.15 3.65 14.71
C GLY A 51 -19.04 4.42 13.39
N GLU A 52 -19.44 5.69 13.39
CA GLU A 52 -19.40 6.55 12.19
C GLU A 52 -17.97 6.91 11.77
N ALA A 53 -17.06 7.11 12.73
CA ALA A 53 -15.64 7.32 12.44
C ALA A 53 -15.02 6.05 11.88
N ARG A 54 -15.40 4.84 12.32
CA ARG A 54 -14.89 3.61 11.68
C ARG A 54 -15.28 3.57 10.21
N ALA A 55 -16.54 3.84 9.86
CA ALA A 55 -16.97 3.90 8.47
C ALA A 55 -16.24 4.99 7.67
N LEU A 56 -16.08 6.19 8.24
CA LEU A 56 -15.34 7.30 7.62
C LEU A 56 -13.84 7.00 7.44
N ILE A 57 -13.21 6.37 8.44
CA ILE A 57 -11.78 6.03 8.40
C ILE A 57 -11.53 4.89 7.43
N LEU A 58 -12.43 3.89 7.36
CA LEU A 58 -12.36 2.84 6.35
C LEU A 58 -12.59 3.42 4.95
N GLY A 59 -13.51 4.37 4.79
CA GLY A 59 -13.69 5.13 3.55
C GLY A 59 -12.41 5.88 3.15
N ALA A 60 -11.79 6.61 4.08
CA ALA A 60 -10.52 7.31 3.85
C ALA A 60 -9.35 6.34 3.56
N ALA A 61 -9.32 5.18 4.20
CA ALA A 61 -8.36 4.12 3.93
C ALA A 61 -8.54 3.59 2.49
N ARG A 62 -9.77 3.37 2.04
CA ARG A 62 -10.08 2.98 0.66
C ARG A 62 -9.61 4.02 -0.36
N THR A 63 -9.77 5.31 -0.07
CA THR A 63 -9.23 6.40 -0.91
C THR A 63 -7.70 6.42 -0.90
N ARG A 64 -7.05 6.17 0.24
CA ARG A 64 -5.58 6.09 0.29
C ARG A 64 -5.05 4.92 -0.55
N LEU A 65 -5.76 3.79 -0.55
CA LEU A 65 -5.45 2.65 -1.41
C LEU A 65 -5.54 3.01 -2.91
N GLU A 66 -6.25 4.07 -3.31
CA GLU A 66 -6.27 4.57 -4.70
C GLU A 66 -4.91 5.09 -5.14
N GLY A 67 -4.26 5.86 -4.26
CA GLY A 67 -2.95 6.41 -4.53
C GLY A 67 -1.91 5.29 -4.66
N VAL A 68 -1.98 4.31 -3.75
CA VAL A 68 -1.11 3.12 -3.76
C VAL A 68 -1.35 2.32 -5.04
N ASP A 69 -2.60 2.02 -5.36
CA ASP A 69 -3.01 1.32 -6.57
C ASP A 69 -2.45 1.98 -7.84
N SER A 70 -2.62 3.29 -7.99
CA SER A 70 -2.07 4.02 -9.13
C SER A 70 -0.54 3.91 -9.22
N ALA A 71 0.17 3.98 -8.09
CA ALA A 71 1.63 3.89 -8.07
C ALA A 71 2.12 2.47 -8.42
N VAL A 72 1.51 1.44 -7.83
CA VAL A 72 1.84 0.03 -8.10
C VAL A 72 1.54 -0.30 -9.57
N GLY A 73 0.35 0.08 -10.03
CA GLY A 73 -0.09 -0.10 -11.41
C GLY A 73 0.86 0.54 -12.42
N LYS A 74 1.26 1.81 -12.21
CA LYS A 74 2.24 2.50 -13.06
C LYS A 74 3.59 1.79 -13.09
N ARG A 75 4.06 1.27 -11.96
CA ARG A 75 5.38 0.61 -11.89
C ARG A 75 5.38 -0.73 -12.60
N VAL A 76 4.33 -1.54 -12.43
CA VAL A 76 4.16 -2.81 -13.16
C VAL A 76 3.96 -2.53 -14.66
N GLN A 77 3.14 -1.54 -15.02
CA GLN A 77 2.94 -1.12 -16.41
C GLN A 77 4.26 -0.75 -17.08
N ALA A 78 5.10 0.06 -16.42
CA ALA A 78 6.41 0.46 -16.96
C ALA A 78 7.32 -0.74 -17.23
N MET A 79 7.32 -1.74 -16.34
CA MET A 79 8.07 -2.98 -16.52
C MET A 79 7.58 -3.78 -17.75
N LEU A 80 6.25 -3.87 -17.94
CA LEU A 80 5.67 -4.55 -19.10
C LEU A 80 5.94 -3.81 -20.41
N ASP A 81 5.85 -2.48 -20.40
CA ASP A 81 6.13 -1.64 -21.56
C ASP A 81 7.62 -1.73 -21.96
N GLU A 82 8.53 -1.83 -20.99
CA GLU A 82 9.96 -2.06 -21.21
C GLU A 82 10.22 -3.43 -21.86
N ALA A 83 9.57 -4.49 -21.38
CA ALA A 83 9.66 -5.82 -21.99
C ALA A 83 9.09 -5.84 -23.41
N ARG A 84 7.96 -5.18 -23.64
CA ARG A 84 7.38 -5.04 -24.98
C ARG A 84 8.31 -4.26 -25.91
N GLY A 85 8.90 -3.16 -25.44
CA GLY A 85 9.89 -2.39 -26.20
C GLY A 85 11.11 -3.22 -26.57
N GLY A 86 11.64 -4.00 -25.63
CA GLY A 86 12.75 -4.92 -25.86
C GLY A 86 12.42 -5.99 -26.91
N ALA A 87 11.27 -6.64 -26.80
CA ALA A 87 10.86 -7.64 -27.78
C ALA A 87 10.58 -7.03 -29.18
N LEU A 88 10.02 -5.82 -29.27
CA LEU A 88 9.86 -5.10 -30.54
C LEU A 88 11.21 -4.77 -31.19
N MET A 89 12.21 -4.41 -30.39
CA MET A 89 13.57 -4.20 -30.86
C MET A 89 14.16 -5.50 -31.44
N LEU A 90 14.06 -6.62 -30.70
CA LEU A 90 14.58 -7.91 -31.13
C LEU A 90 13.89 -8.43 -32.40
N THR A 91 12.57 -8.36 -32.46
CA THR A 91 11.82 -8.80 -33.65
C THR A 91 12.15 -7.98 -34.90
N SER A 92 12.70 -6.78 -34.73
CA SER A 92 13.13 -5.91 -35.84
C SER A 92 14.60 -6.06 -36.20
N LEU A 93 15.39 -6.80 -35.40
CA LEU A 93 16.84 -6.91 -35.55
C LEU A 93 17.23 -7.79 -36.76
N PRO A 94 17.89 -7.26 -37.81
CA PRO A 94 18.23 -8.04 -39.00
C PRO A 94 19.14 -9.24 -38.74
N ALA A 95 20.03 -9.13 -37.75
CA ALA A 95 20.95 -10.20 -37.37
C ALA A 95 20.20 -11.48 -36.92
N LEU A 96 19.00 -11.36 -36.36
CA LEU A 96 18.18 -12.50 -35.92
C LEU A 96 17.39 -13.17 -37.06
N ARG A 97 17.55 -12.73 -38.31
CA ARG A 97 17.01 -13.47 -39.47
C ARG A 97 17.85 -14.71 -39.82
N GLN A 98 19.09 -14.74 -39.35
CA GLN A 98 20.00 -15.85 -39.56
C GLN A 98 19.98 -16.76 -38.34
N GLU A 99 20.03 -18.06 -38.58
CA GLU A 99 20.14 -19.05 -37.51
C GLU A 99 21.59 -19.08 -36.97
N PRO A 100 21.78 -19.36 -35.67
CA PRO A 100 23.08 -19.72 -35.12
C PRO A 100 23.75 -20.87 -35.88
N ARG A 101 25.02 -20.69 -36.26
CA ARG A 101 25.83 -21.67 -37.02
C ARG A 101 27.14 -22.07 -36.32
N GLY A 102 27.28 -21.72 -35.05
CA GLY A 102 28.48 -21.99 -34.26
C GLY A 102 28.42 -21.27 -32.92
N GLU A 103 29.60 -21.02 -32.35
CA GLU A 103 29.74 -20.52 -30.98
C GLU A 103 29.39 -19.05 -30.78
N THR A 104 29.21 -18.32 -31.87
CA THR A 104 28.89 -16.89 -31.83
C THR A 104 27.71 -16.59 -32.74
N HIS A 105 27.02 -15.49 -32.43
CA HIS A 105 25.93 -14.99 -33.25
C HIS A 105 26.02 -13.46 -33.36
N PRO A 106 25.86 -12.86 -34.54
CA PRO A 106 26.00 -11.40 -34.75
C PRO A 106 25.01 -10.56 -33.93
N ALA A 107 23.92 -11.16 -33.44
CA ALA A 107 22.96 -10.48 -32.58
C ALA A 107 23.41 -10.36 -31.11
N LEU A 108 24.40 -11.14 -30.64
CA LEU A 108 24.79 -11.16 -29.23
C LEU A 108 25.08 -9.76 -28.65
N PRO A 109 25.85 -8.87 -29.31
CA PRO A 109 26.10 -7.52 -28.78
C PRO A 109 24.83 -6.66 -28.63
N ALA A 110 23.79 -6.92 -29.44
CA ALA A 110 22.51 -6.24 -29.28
C ALA A 110 21.68 -6.84 -28.13
N LEU A 111 21.77 -8.16 -27.92
CA LEU A 111 21.15 -8.83 -26.78
C LEU A 111 21.77 -8.38 -25.45
N HIS A 112 23.10 -8.27 -25.37
CA HIS A 112 23.78 -7.72 -24.18
C HIS A 112 23.32 -6.30 -23.90
N ARG A 113 23.39 -5.40 -24.88
CA ARG A 113 22.93 -4.01 -24.70
C ARG A 113 21.47 -3.91 -24.28
N LEU A 114 20.60 -4.78 -24.80
CA LEU A 114 19.20 -4.82 -24.40
C LEU A 114 19.06 -5.20 -22.93
N LEU A 115 19.70 -6.29 -22.53
CA LEU A 115 19.62 -6.74 -21.16
C LEU A 115 20.28 -5.71 -20.26
N ASP A 116 21.48 -5.21 -20.54
CA ASP A 116 22.14 -4.15 -19.77
C ASP A 116 21.28 -2.91 -19.56
N GLY A 117 20.57 -2.46 -20.59
CA GLY A 117 19.67 -1.32 -20.53
C GLY A 117 18.46 -1.54 -19.60
N SER A 118 18.13 -2.79 -19.28
CA SER A 118 16.99 -3.15 -18.44
C SER A 118 17.37 -4.07 -17.28
N ARG A 119 17.22 -3.57 -16.06
CA ARG A 119 17.39 -4.42 -14.86
C ARG A 119 16.23 -5.39 -14.65
N GLU A 120 15.07 -5.11 -15.24
CA GLU A 120 13.89 -5.95 -15.09
C GLU A 120 13.97 -7.20 -15.98
N LEU A 121 14.55 -7.05 -17.18
CA LEU A 121 14.75 -8.16 -18.11
C LEU A 121 15.82 -9.14 -17.63
N GLN A 122 15.47 -10.42 -17.68
CA GLN A 122 16.35 -11.53 -17.34
C GLN A 122 16.89 -12.20 -18.58
N ARG A 123 16.07 -12.39 -19.62
CA ARG A 123 16.49 -13.10 -20.84
C ARG A 123 16.07 -12.38 -22.10
N ALA A 124 16.88 -12.56 -23.12
CA ALA A 124 16.57 -12.22 -24.49
C ALA A 124 16.79 -13.46 -25.35
N PHE A 125 15.85 -13.78 -26.23
CA PHE A 125 15.92 -15.02 -27.00
C PHE A 125 15.41 -14.88 -28.44
N ALA A 126 15.83 -15.84 -29.27
CA ALA A 126 15.27 -16.11 -30.58
C ALA A 126 15.11 -17.63 -30.78
N LEU A 127 13.95 -18.03 -31.31
CA LEU A 127 13.61 -19.42 -31.63
C LEU A 127 13.38 -19.54 -33.14
N PHE A 128 14.00 -20.54 -33.75
CA PHE A 128 13.98 -20.77 -35.18
C PHE A 128 13.14 -22.01 -35.55
N PRO A 129 12.66 -22.12 -36.80
CA PRO A 129 11.71 -23.17 -37.19
C PRO A 129 12.27 -24.59 -37.10
N ASN A 130 13.58 -24.75 -37.20
CA ASN A 130 14.28 -26.02 -37.06
C ASN A 130 14.57 -26.40 -35.60
N GLY A 131 14.11 -25.62 -34.61
CA GLY A 131 14.39 -25.85 -33.20
C GLY A 131 15.77 -25.36 -32.74
N THR A 132 16.53 -24.71 -33.62
CA THR A 132 17.71 -23.91 -33.24
C THR A 132 17.24 -22.75 -32.37
N THR A 133 18.03 -22.40 -31.36
CA THR A 133 17.70 -21.31 -30.43
C THR A 133 18.94 -20.52 -30.06
N LEU A 134 18.74 -19.23 -29.80
CA LEU A 134 19.72 -18.34 -29.22
C LEU A 134 19.10 -17.72 -27.96
N ARG A 135 19.75 -17.86 -26.81
CA ARG A 135 19.33 -17.22 -25.56
C ARG A 135 20.53 -16.53 -24.91
N LEU A 136 20.33 -15.30 -24.48
CA LEU A 136 21.19 -14.62 -23.52
C LEU A 136 20.44 -14.49 -22.20
N ILE A 137 21.09 -14.87 -21.12
CA ILE A 137 20.54 -14.95 -19.77
C ILE A 137 21.41 -14.07 -18.87
N ARG A 138 20.79 -13.14 -18.16
CA ARG A 138 21.43 -12.37 -17.10
C ARG A 138 21.42 -13.20 -15.82
N LEU A 139 22.61 -13.57 -15.35
CA LEU A 139 22.80 -14.26 -14.09
C LEU A 139 22.92 -13.23 -12.97
N ASP A 140 22.12 -13.37 -11.92
CA ASP A 140 22.14 -12.49 -10.75
C ASP A 140 22.74 -13.27 -9.58
N PRO A 141 23.91 -12.87 -9.04
CA PRO A 141 24.52 -13.52 -7.87
C PRO A 141 23.59 -13.57 -6.65
N ARG A 142 22.61 -12.66 -6.57
CA ARG A 142 21.60 -12.63 -5.50
C ARG A 142 20.48 -13.66 -5.70
N GLN A 143 20.45 -14.34 -6.84
CA GLN A 143 19.49 -15.39 -7.18
C GLN A 143 20.21 -16.69 -7.53
N PRO A 144 20.85 -17.34 -6.53
CA PRO A 144 21.71 -18.50 -6.77
C PRO A 144 20.96 -19.71 -7.34
N ALA A 145 19.63 -19.75 -7.21
CA ALA A 145 18.81 -20.84 -7.74
C ALA A 145 18.92 -20.95 -9.27
N GLU A 146 18.92 -19.83 -10.00
CA GLU A 146 19.05 -19.83 -11.46
C GLU A 146 20.47 -20.23 -11.87
N SER A 147 21.50 -19.57 -11.33
CA SER A 147 22.90 -19.91 -11.63
C SER A 147 23.19 -21.38 -11.33
N LYS A 148 22.65 -21.92 -10.22
CA LYS A 148 22.79 -23.33 -9.87
C LYS A 148 22.03 -24.26 -10.81
N ALA A 149 20.80 -23.92 -11.19
CA ALA A 149 19.99 -24.70 -12.14
C ALA A 149 20.68 -24.80 -13.52
N LEU A 150 21.41 -23.76 -13.90
CA LEU A 150 22.18 -23.71 -15.13
C LEU A 150 23.60 -24.30 -15.01
N GLY A 151 24.03 -24.67 -13.80
CA GLY A 151 25.41 -25.09 -13.54
C GLY A 151 26.42 -24.01 -13.95
N ALA A 152 26.09 -22.74 -13.73
CA ALA A 152 26.95 -21.61 -14.03
C ALA A 152 28.01 -21.42 -12.94
N PRO A 153 29.24 -20.98 -13.29
CA PRO A 153 30.24 -20.54 -12.31
C PRO A 153 29.72 -19.39 -11.42
N ALA A 154 30.28 -19.24 -10.23
CA ALA A 154 29.78 -18.27 -9.24
C ALA A 154 29.99 -16.81 -9.68
N GLU A 155 31.06 -16.57 -10.44
CA GLU A 155 31.48 -15.29 -11.01
C GLU A 155 30.76 -14.94 -12.33
N ALA A 156 29.94 -15.85 -12.86
CA ALA A 156 29.21 -15.64 -14.10
C ALA A 156 28.12 -14.56 -13.96
N HIS A 157 28.16 -13.58 -14.86
CA HIS A 157 27.13 -12.54 -15.00
C HIS A 157 26.23 -12.79 -16.21
N TRP A 158 26.73 -13.49 -17.23
CA TRP A 158 25.95 -13.85 -18.41
C TRP A 158 26.04 -15.35 -18.68
N GLY A 159 24.90 -15.92 -19.09
CA GLY A 159 24.81 -17.25 -19.66
C GLY A 159 24.30 -17.16 -21.09
N ILE A 160 25.05 -17.69 -22.03
CA ILE A 160 24.67 -17.81 -23.43
C ILE A 160 24.37 -19.28 -23.70
N HIS A 161 23.16 -19.52 -24.19
CA HIS A 161 22.68 -20.84 -24.54
C HIS A 161 22.27 -20.86 -26.00
N ILE A 162 23.06 -21.58 -26.81
CA ILE A 162 22.81 -21.76 -28.23
C ILE A 162 22.51 -23.23 -28.49
N ARG A 163 21.31 -23.52 -28.97
CA ARG A 163 20.98 -24.85 -29.51
C ARG A 163 21.08 -24.80 -31.02
N MET A 164 21.79 -25.72 -31.64
CA MET A 164 22.00 -25.79 -33.08
C MET A 164 21.92 -27.23 -33.59
N ARG A 165 21.73 -27.41 -34.89
CA ARG A 165 21.82 -28.73 -35.55
C ARG A 165 23.18 -28.91 -36.21
N ASP A 166 23.75 -30.10 -36.11
CA ASP A 166 24.92 -30.49 -36.90
C ASP A 166 24.54 -30.94 -38.32
N ARG A 167 25.54 -31.43 -39.08
CA ARG A 167 25.35 -31.93 -40.45
C ARG A 167 24.54 -33.24 -40.49
N ASP A 168 24.53 -34.00 -39.40
CA ASP A 168 23.79 -35.26 -39.25
C ASP A 168 22.38 -35.03 -38.69
N ASN A 169 21.94 -33.76 -38.60
CA ASN A 169 20.66 -33.35 -38.07
C ASN A 169 20.46 -33.67 -36.57
N ARG A 170 21.55 -33.89 -35.82
CA ARG A 170 21.54 -34.01 -34.36
C ARG A 170 21.60 -32.64 -33.71
N PHE A 171 20.98 -32.51 -32.55
CA PHE A 171 21.05 -31.27 -31.78
C PHE A 171 22.31 -31.23 -30.92
N TRP A 172 22.90 -30.05 -30.86
CA TRP A 172 23.99 -29.70 -29.97
C TRP A 172 23.61 -28.45 -29.19
N THR A 173 23.97 -28.43 -27.92
CA THR A 173 23.77 -27.30 -27.02
C THR A 173 25.12 -26.76 -26.59
N LEU A 174 25.38 -25.51 -26.95
CA LEU A 174 26.50 -24.74 -26.44
C LEU A 174 26.04 -23.88 -25.27
N TRP A 175 26.73 -24.07 -24.15
CA TRP A 175 26.71 -23.19 -23.00
C TRP A 175 27.99 -22.37 -22.98
N ARG A 176 27.87 -21.07 -22.80
CA ARG A 176 28.99 -20.17 -22.58
C ARG A 176 28.65 -19.22 -21.44
N PHE A 177 29.54 -19.11 -20.47
CA PHE A 177 29.39 -18.22 -19.33
C PHE A 177 30.43 -17.11 -19.42
N GLU A 178 29.97 -15.89 -19.15
CA GLU A 178 30.81 -14.69 -19.20
C GLU A 178 30.73 -13.93 -17.88
N ASP A 179 31.81 -13.25 -17.53
CA ASP A 179 31.86 -12.30 -16.41
C ASP A 179 31.15 -10.97 -16.75
N GLY A 180 31.25 -9.98 -15.86
CA GLY A 180 30.58 -8.68 -16.01
C GLY A 180 31.16 -7.85 -17.17
N GLU A 181 32.41 -8.12 -17.54
CA GLU A 181 33.16 -7.47 -18.61
C GLU A 181 32.97 -8.17 -19.97
N GLY A 182 32.30 -9.34 -19.98
CA GLY A 182 32.06 -10.14 -21.17
C GLY A 182 33.21 -11.09 -21.52
N ALA A 183 34.18 -11.29 -20.62
CA ALA A 183 35.20 -12.30 -20.79
C ALA A 183 34.61 -13.68 -20.52
N ILE A 184 34.96 -14.65 -21.36
CA ILE A 184 34.50 -16.03 -21.23
C ILE A 184 35.25 -16.68 -20.06
N ILE A 185 34.48 -17.19 -19.10
CA ILE A 185 34.99 -17.87 -17.91
C ILE A 185 34.77 -19.38 -17.95
N ASP A 186 33.74 -19.83 -18.67
CA ASP A 186 33.46 -21.25 -18.89
C ASP A 186 32.68 -21.45 -20.20
N ALA A 187 32.88 -22.59 -20.85
CA ALA A 187 32.15 -22.99 -22.04
C ALA A 187 32.09 -24.51 -22.16
N ARG A 188 30.90 -25.04 -22.48
CA ARG A 188 30.68 -26.47 -22.66
C ARG A 188 29.75 -26.75 -23.83
N LEU A 189 30.08 -27.81 -24.56
CA LEU A 189 29.30 -28.30 -25.68
C LEU A 189 28.74 -29.68 -25.30
N GLU A 190 27.42 -29.80 -25.35
CA GLU A 190 26.68 -30.99 -24.96
C GLU A 190 25.80 -31.46 -26.12
N GLU A 191 25.58 -32.76 -26.24
CA GLU A 191 24.55 -33.27 -27.15
C GLU A 191 23.17 -32.81 -26.63
N GLY A 192 22.37 -32.23 -27.52
CA GLY A 192 21.10 -31.59 -27.17
C GLY A 192 19.91 -32.54 -27.30
N ASP A 193 18.95 -32.41 -26.40
CA ASP A 193 17.65 -33.08 -26.50
C ASP A 193 16.78 -32.54 -27.65
N ASP A 194 15.80 -33.34 -28.09
CA ASP A 194 14.81 -32.94 -29.11
C ASP A 194 14.00 -31.71 -28.65
N PRO A 195 13.95 -30.62 -29.45
CA PRO A 195 13.25 -29.37 -29.14
C PRO A 195 11.75 -29.54 -28.85
N ALA A 196 11.09 -30.57 -29.39
CA ALA A 196 9.65 -30.78 -29.22
C ALA A 196 9.23 -30.98 -27.75
N THR A 197 10.17 -31.30 -26.86
CA THR A 197 9.88 -31.56 -25.45
C THR A 197 9.99 -30.34 -24.54
N LYS A 198 10.68 -29.26 -24.94
CA LYS A 198 11.01 -28.14 -24.02
C LYS A 198 10.43 -26.79 -24.40
N ASP A 199 10.27 -26.51 -25.69
CA ASP A 199 9.75 -25.22 -26.17
C ASP A 199 8.29 -25.39 -26.64
N ASP A 200 7.32 -24.94 -25.83
CA ASP A 200 5.85 -25.09 -26.03
C ASP A 200 5.43 -24.80 -27.49
N PRO A 201 5.16 -25.86 -28.30
CA PRO A 201 4.89 -25.69 -29.72
C PRO A 201 3.61 -24.91 -29.99
N ALA A 202 2.58 -25.10 -29.16
CA ALA A 202 1.29 -24.46 -29.32
C ALA A 202 1.39 -22.94 -29.14
N TRP A 203 2.15 -22.50 -28.13
CA TRP A 203 2.44 -21.09 -27.94
C TRP A 203 3.23 -20.49 -29.12
N ILE A 204 4.28 -21.16 -29.58
CA ILE A 204 5.07 -20.68 -30.72
C ILE A 204 4.20 -20.54 -31.98
N ASP A 205 3.32 -21.51 -32.24
CA ASP A 205 2.41 -21.46 -33.37
C ASP A 205 1.38 -20.34 -33.23
N SER A 206 0.91 -20.04 -32.02
CA SER A 206 0.06 -18.86 -31.75
C SER A 206 0.78 -17.54 -32.09
N LEU A 207 2.08 -17.42 -31.81
CA LEU A 207 2.87 -16.25 -32.16
C LEU A 207 3.06 -16.12 -33.68
N ARG A 208 3.26 -17.24 -34.37
CA ARG A 208 3.39 -17.28 -35.84
C ARG A 208 2.09 -16.86 -36.54
N ALA A 209 0.94 -17.19 -35.95
CA ALA A 209 -0.38 -16.77 -36.44
C ALA A 209 -0.67 -15.28 -36.16
N THR A 210 -0.02 -14.69 -35.15
CA THR A 210 -0.26 -13.31 -34.74
C THR A 210 0.47 -12.31 -35.65
N LYS A 211 -0.24 -11.26 -36.09
CA LYS A 211 0.39 -10.13 -36.81
C LYS A 211 1.12 -9.22 -35.81
N GLY A 212 2.37 -9.53 -35.51
CA GLY A 212 3.27 -8.69 -34.71
C GLY A 212 3.67 -9.34 -33.38
N MET A 213 3.42 -8.62 -32.28
CA MET A 213 3.68 -9.09 -30.92
C MET A 213 2.52 -9.95 -30.42
N GLY A 214 2.82 -11.10 -29.84
CA GLY A 214 1.84 -11.87 -29.09
C GLY A 214 1.49 -11.22 -27.75
N PRO A 215 0.42 -11.70 -27.09
CA PRO A 215 0.15 -11.32 -25.71
C PRO A 215 1.29 -11.83 -24.81
N PRO A 216 1.70 -11.08 -23.77
CA PRO A 216 2.56 -11.62 -22.74
C PRO A 216 1.91 -12.82 -22.06
N ILE A 217 2.71 -13.84 -21.73
CA ILE A 217 2.24 -15.04 -21.06
C ILE A 217 3.16 -15.43 -19.91
N VAL A 218 2.58 -16.03 -18.87
CA VAL A 218 3.35 -16.67 -17.81
C VAL A 218 3.59 -18.12 -18.21
N ARG A 219 4.87 -18.52 -18.23
CA ARG A 219 5.27 -19.90 -18.57
C ARG A 219 6.55 -20.28 -17.85
N ARG A 220 6.83 -21.57 -17.78
CA ARG A 220 8.17 -22.05 -17.46
C ARG A 220 9.06 -21.92 -18.70
N SER A 221 10.25 -21.35 -18.52
CA SER A 221 11.14 -21.06 -19.64
C SER A 221 12.37 -21.96 -19.60
N PRO A 222 12.68 -22.67 -20.70
CA PRO A 222 13.96 -23.35 -20.82
C PRO A 222 15.13 -22.35 -20.79
N PRO A 223 16.31 -22.79 -20.32
CA PRO A 223 16.64 -24.18 -19.99
C PRO A 223 16.57 -24.54 -18.49
N ASP A 224 16.31 -23.59 -17.60
CA ASP A 224 16.22 -23.83 -16.15
C ASP A 224 14.80 -24.15 -15.64
N ASP A 225 13.81 -24.12 -16.52
CA ASP A 225 12.39 -24.42 -16.22
C ASP A 225 11.79 -23.49 -15.14
N LEU A 226 12.35 -22.30 -14.96
CA LEU A 226 11.83 -21.34 -13.99
C LEU A 226 10.62 -20.58 -14.56
N PRO A 227 9.65 -20.19 -13.70
CA PRO A 227 8.53 -19.37 -14.11
C PRO A 227 9.00 -17.98 -14.56
N THR A 228 8.52 -17.55 -15.72
CA THR A 228 8.84 -16.27 -16.33
C THR A 228 7.58 -15.64 -16.91
N LEU A 229 7.59 -14.31 -17.00
CA LEU A 229 6.67 -13.58 -17.86
C LEU A 229 7.36 -13.32 -19.18
N THR A 230 6.85 -13.94 -20.25
CA THR A 230 7.44 -13.88 -21.59
C THR A 230 6.69 -12.90 -22.49
N VAL A 231 7.42 -12.04 -23.18
CA VAL A 231 6.90 -11.14 -24.21
C VAL A 231 7.63 -11.43 -25.52
N ALA A 232 6.91 -11.86 -26.55
CA ALA A 232 7.52 -12.32 -27.80
C ALA A 232 6.68 -12.01 -29.03
N GLY A 233 7.32 -12.01 -30.19
CA GLY A 233 6.68 -11.79 -31.47
C GLY A 233 7.47 -12.38 -32.62
N ARG A 234 6.91 -12.24 -33.81
CA ARG A 234 7.51 -12.77 -35.05
C ARG A 234 8.64 -11.87 -35.54
N ILE A 235 9.76 -12.47 -35.94
CA ILE A 235 10.90 -11.74 -36.51
C ILE A 235 10.54 -11.19 -37.89
N ARG A 236 10.76 -9.89 -38.09
CA ARG A 236 10.46 -9.20 -39.35
C ARG A 236 11.41 -9.66 -40.45
N GLY A 237 10.84 -10.25 -41.50
CA GLY A 237 11.59 -10.85 -42.62
C GLY A 237 11.96 -12.32 -42.41
N ALA A 238 11.60 -12.92 -41.28
CA ALA A 238 11.75 -14.36 -41.00
C ALA A 238 10.47 -14.88 -40.33
N PRO A 239 9.37 -15.10 -41.08
CA PRO A 239 8.03 -15.22 -40.51
C PRO A 239 7.77 -16.48 -39.66
N ARG A 240 8.68 -17.45 -39.70
CA ARG A 240 8.58 -18.67 -38.89
C ARG A 240 9.45 -18.62 -37.63
N ALA A 241 10.32 -17.61 -37.52
CA ALA A 241 11.17 -17.37 -36.35
C ALA A 241 10.51 -16.35 -35.41
N VAL A 242 10.72 -16.55 -34.11
CA VAL A 242 10.19 -15.67 -33.06
C VAL A 242 11.32 -15.16 -32.19
N ALA A 243 11.19 -13.95 -31.69
CA ALA A 243 12.13 -13.36 -30.74
C ALA A 243 11.36 -12.67 -29.62
N GLY A 244 11.97 -12.61 -28.44
CA GLY A 244 11.31 -12.09 -27.26
C GLY A 244 12.25 -11.87 -26.10
N VAL A 245 11.66 -11.38 -25.02
CA VAL A 245 12.33 -11.15 -23.74
C VAL A 245 11.51 -11.76 -22.61
N GLU A 246 12.18 -12.00 -21.49
CA GLU A 246 11.58 -12.62 -20.32
C GLU A 246 11.93 -11.84 -19.06
N ILE A 247 10.93 -11.72 -18.19
CA ILE A 247 11.07 -11.22 -16.83
C ILE A 247 11.02 -12.41 -15.89
N ALA A 248 12.02 -12.52 -15.03
CA ALA A 248 12.06 -13.52 -13.97
C ALA A 248 10.86 -13.34 -13.05
N MET A 249 10.07 -14.38 -12.80
CA MET A 249 8.97 -14.28 -11.84
C MET A 249 9.44 -13.88 -10.42
N PRO A 250 10.59 -14.37 -9.91
CA PRO A 250 11.11 -13.89 -8.62
C PRO A 250 11.42 -12.38 -8.58
N ARG A 251 11.73 -11.74 -9.72
CA ARG A 251 11.89 -10.27 -9.78
C ARG A 251 10.55 -9.56 -9.65
N LEU A 252 9.53 -10.04 -10.36
CA LEU A 252 8.16 -9.51 -10.24
C LEU A 252 7.62 -9.69 -8.82
N THR A 253 7.79 -10.86 -8.21
CA THR A 253 7.41 -11.13 -6.81
C THR A 253 8.09 -10.16 -5.84
N ARG A 254 9.41 -9.93 -5.99
CA ARG A 254 10.13 -8.93 -5.17
C ARG A 254 9.66 -7.51 -5.40
N LEU A 255 9.36 -7.14 -6.65
CA LEU A 255 8.81 -5.83 -6.98
C LEU A 255 7.46 -5.62 -6.29
N LEU A 256 6.56 -6.60 -6.36
CA LEU A 256 5.26 -6.57 -5.69
C LEU A 256 5.43 -6.47 -4.16
N GLY A 257 6.35 -7.24 -3.57
CA GLY A 257 6.65 -7.15 -2.14
C GLY A 257 7.20 -5.78 -1.73
N ALA A 258 8.08 -5.19 -2.52
CA ALA A 258 8.64 -3.86 -2.26
C ALA A 258 7.60 -2.72 -2.40
N LEU A 259 6.51 -2.97 -3.13
CA LEU A 259 5.41 -2.02 -3.34
C LEU A 259 4.24 -2.22 -2.37
N ALA A 260 4.35 -3.16 -1.42
CA ALA A 260 3.32 -3.42 -0.44
C ALA A 260 3.07 -2.18 0.46
N PRO A 261 1.81 -1.70 0.59
CA PRO A 261 1.50 -0.51 1.39
C PRO A 261 1.68 -0.70 2.89
N SER A 262 1.68 -1.94 3.36
CA SER A 262 1.91 -2.30 4.75
C SER A 262 2.58 -3.68 4.83
N PRO A 263 3.22 -4.04 5.97
CA PRO A 263 3.93 -5.32 6.11
C PRO A 263 3.08 -6.55 5.85
N SER A 264 1.80 -6.51 6.22
CA SER A 264 0.87 -7.63 6.02
C SER A 264 0.08 -7.50 4.72
N ALA A 265 0.27 -6.46 3.92
CA ALA A 265 -0.46 -6.31 2.67
C ALA A 265 -0.11 -7.44 1.70
N ARG A 266 -1.12 -7.91 0.98
CA ARG A 266 -1.01 -8.95 -0.04
C ARG A 266 -1.24 -8.33 -1.41
N LEU A 267 -0.24 -8.42 -2.28
CA LEU A 267 -0.31 -7.96 -3.66
C LEU A 267 -0.32 -9.14 -4.61
N MET A 268 -1.19 -9.08 -5.62
CA MET A 268 -1.34 -10.11 -6.63
C MET A 268 -1.59 -9.49 -8.01
N LEU A 269 -0.86 -9.94 -9.01
CA LEU A 269 -1.15 -9.67 -10.41
C LEU A 269 -2.13 -10.74 -10.92
N VAL A 270 -3.21 -10.30 -11.54
CA VAL A 270 -4.34 -11.17 -11.90
C VAL A 270 -4.69 -10.92 -13.36
N ALA A 271 -4.85 -11.99 -14.12
CA ALA A 271 -5.32 -11.93 -15.50
C ALA A 271 -6.78 -11.46 -15.57
N ASN A 272 -7.25 -11.16 -16.78
CA ASN A 272 -8.62 -10.66 -16.97
C ASN A 272 -9.69 -11.66 -16.53
N ASP A 273 -9.39 -12.97 -16.55
CA ASP A 273 -10.26 -14.05 -16.13
C ASP A 273 -10.24 -14.32 -14.61
N GLY A 274 -9.52 -13.50 -13.82
CA GLY A 274 -9.36 -13.71 -12.39
C GLY A 274 -8.24 -14.68 -12.02
N THR A 275 -7.54 -15.26 -13.00
CA THR A 275 -6.43 -16.19 -12.75
C THR A 275 -5.22 -15.45 -12.15
N PRO A 276 -4.66 -15.91 -11.02
CA PRO A 276 -3.44 -15.33 -10.47
C PRO A 276 -2.25 -15.60 -11.40
N LEU A 277 -1.49 -14.55 -11.70
CA LEU A 277 -0.27 -14.62 -12.52
C LEU A 277 1.00 -14.55 -11.67
N ALA A 278 0.97 -13.70 -10.64
CA ALA A 278 2.07 -13.48 -9.72
C ALA A 278 1.55 -12.89 -8.41
N SER A 279 2.28 -13.10 -7.32
CA SER A 279 2.02 -12.46 -6.04
C SER A 279 3.33 -12.07 -5.36
N HIS A 280 3.23 -11.31 -4.27
CA HIS A 280 4.37 -10.99 -3.41
C HIS A 280 4.95 -12.22 -2.67
N ALA A 281 4.21 -13.33 -2.56
CA ALA A 281 4.64 -14.56 -1.88
C ALA A 281 5.19 -15.64 -2.84
N GLY A 282 5.05 -15.42 -4.15
CA GLY A 282 5.45 -16.36 -5.20
C GLY A 282 4.75 -16.06 -6.50
N GLY A 283 5.15 -16.70 -7.60
CA GLY A 283 4.49 -16.46 -8.89
C GLY A 283 4.62 -17.61 -9.88
N GLY A 284 3.91 -17.46 -11.00
CA GLY A 284 3.58 -18.55 -11.91
C GLY A 284 2.07 -18.73 -11.96
N THR A 285 1.57 -19.48 -12.93
CA THR A 285 0.16 -19.93 -12.99
C THR A 285 -0.18 -20.98 -11.93
N ALA A 286 0.76 -21.29 -11.03
CA ALA A 286 0.53 -22.16 -9.90
C ALA A 286 -0.43 -21.48 -8.91
N PRO A 287 -1.27 -22.25 -8.19
CA PRO A 287 -2.07 -21.71 -7.12
C PRO A 287 -1.18 -20.96 -6.11
N PRO A 288 -1.73 -19.96 -5.40
CA PRO A 288 -1.02 -19.33 -4.30
C PRO A 288 -0.46 -20.38 -3.34
N PRO A 289 0.64 -20.09 -2.62
CA PRO A 289 1.15 -21.01 -1.61
C PRO A 289 0.01 -21.48 -0.70
N GLU A 290 -0.11 -22.80 -0.45
CA GLU A 290 -1.16 -23.35 0.44
C GLU A 290 -1.15 -22.68 1.82
N ASP A 291 0.01 -22.16 2.23
CA ASP A 291 0.24 -21.50 3.51
C ASP A 291 -0.26 -20.04 3.57
N ASP A 292 -0.73 -19.44 2.46
CA ASP A 292 -1.28 -18.08 2.46
C ASP A 292 -2.79 -18.08 2.19
N ALA A 293 -3.56 -18.34 3.25
CA ALA A 293 -5.02 -18.38 3.22
C ALA A 293 -5.65 -17.11 2.64
N VAL A 294 -5.01 -15.96 2.80
CA VAL A 294 -5.50 -14.67 2.29
C VAL A 294 -5.37 -14.60 0.78
N LEU A 295 -4.22 -15.00 0.22
CA LEU A 295 -4.05 -15.07 -1.23
C LEU A 295 -4.97 -16.12 -1.85
N GLY A 296 -5.17 -17.26 -1.19
CA GLY A 296 -6.11 -18.29 -1.64
C GLY A 296 -7.56 -17.78 -1.70
N ALA A 297 -8.02 -17.15 -0.61
CA ALA A 297 -9.36 -16.56 -0.55
C ALA A 297 -9.53 -15.40 -1.54
N LEU A 298 -8.50 -14.58 -1.73
CA LEU A 298 -8.49 -13.52 -2.74
C LEU A 298 -8.61 -14.08 -4.16
N ALA A 299 -7.82 -15.10 -4.50
CA ALA A 299 -7.89 -15.74 -5.82
C ALA A 299 -9.26 -16.37 -6.09
N ALA A 300 -9.84 -17.06 -5.09
CA ALA A 300 -11.17 -17.64 -5.19
C ALA A 300 -12.26 -16.57 -5.41
N GLN A 301 -12.18 -15.46 -4.67
CA GLN A 301 -13.13 -14.34 -4.81
C GLN A 301 -13.04 -13.68 -6.19
N LEU A 302 -11.83 -13.51 -6.72
CA LEU A 302 -11.61 -12.90 -8.04
C LEU A 302 -12.01 -13.81 -9.21
N ALA A 303 -11.89 -15.12 -9.04
CA ALA A 303 -12.44 -16.09 -9.98
C ALA A 303 -13.98 -16.08 -9.97
N ALA A 304 -14.60 -15.85 -8.81
CA ALA A 304 -16.05 -15.79 -8.66
C ALA A 304 -16.69 -14.45 -9.08
N SER A 305 -15.99 -13.32 -8.89
CA SER A 305 -16.50 -11.99 -9.19
C SER A 305 -15.42 -11.03 -9.67
N GLN A 306 -15.54 -10.55 -10.90
CA GLN A 306 -14.60 -9.63 -11.55
C GLN A 306 -15.12 -8.18 -11.64
N GLU A 307 -16.35 -7.94 -11.22
CA GLU A 307 -17.02 -6.63 -11.38
C GLU A 307 -16.70 -5.66 -10.24
N ALA A 308 -16.45 -6.16 -9.04
CA ALA A 308 -16.19 -5.34 -7.87
C ALA A 308 -14.76 -4.77 -7.90
N ARG A 309 -14.63 -3.43 -8.00
CA ARG A 309 -13.34 -2.73 -7.89
C ARG A 309 -12.79 -2.69 -6.45
N SER A 310 -13.65 -2.89 -5.47
CA SER A 310 -13.29 -2.95 -4.07
C SER A 310 -14.30 -3.82 -3.34
N PHE A 311 -13.82 -4.66 -2.43
CA PHE A 311 -14.64 -5.51 -1.60
C PHE A 311 -13.90 -5.83 -0.31
N ASP A 312 -14.63 -6.35 0.68
CA ASP A 312 -14.05 -6.76 1.95
C ASP A 312 -13.96 -8.29 1.97
N LEU A 313 -12.92 -8.82 2.60
CA LEU A 313 -12.65 -10.25 2.72
C LEU A 313 -12.42 -10.57 4.20
N ASP A 314 -13.12 -11.55 4.73
CA ASP A 314 -12.89 -12.05 6.09
C ASP A 314 -12.11 -13.36 6.01
N VAL A 315 -10.89 -13.37 6.54
CA VAL A 315 -10.02 -14.54 6.56
C VAL A 315 -9.51 -14.69 7.98
N GLU A 316 -9.81 -15.85 8.60
CA GLU A 316 -9.39 -16.18 9.97
C GLU A 316 -9.86 -15.16 11.02
N GLY A 317 -11.03 -14.53 10.80
CA GLY A 317 -11.59 -13.52 11.70
C GLY A 317 -10.92 -12.15 11.59
N GLN A 318 -10.07 -11.96 10.58
CA GLN A 318 -9.46 -10.68 10.25
C GLN A 318 -10.14 -10.09 9.01
N GLU A 319 -10.61 -8.85 9.13
CA GLU A 319 -11.18 -8.09 8.03
C GLU A 319 -10.06 -7.50 7.14
N TRP A 320 -10.12 -7.80 5.84
CA TRP A 320 -9.22 -7.32 4.81
C TRP A 320 -9.96 -6.42 3.84
N LEU A 321 -9.40 -5.24 3.59
CA LEU A 321 -9.86 -4.33 2.56
C LEU A 321 -9.17 -4.68 1.25
N VAL A 322 -9.95 -5.11 0.26
CA VAL A 322 -9.44 -5.47 -1.06
C VAL A 322 -9.77 -4.39 -2.07
N ARG A 323 -8.79 -4.07 -2.91
CA ARG A 323 -8.95 -3.18 -4.05
C ARG A 323 -8.34 -3.79 -5.30
N LEU A 324 -9.06 -3.68 -6.41
CA LEU A 324 -8.58 -4.00 -7.74
C LEU A 324 -8.19 -2.73 -8.48
N SER A 325 -7.02 -2.78 -9.11
CA SER A 325 -6.55 -1.73 -9.98
C SER A 325 -7.45 -1.55 -11.19
N ALA A 326 -7.38 -0.36 -11.79
CA ALA A 326 -7.76 -0.23 -13.18
C ALA A 326 -6.96 -1.25 -14.03
N PRO A 327 -7.55 -1.80 -15.11
CA PRO A 327 -6.82 -2.66 -16.02
C PRO A 327 -5.51 -2.00 -16.45
N LEU A 328 -4.42 -2.73 -16.31
CA LEU A 328 -3.14 -2.38 -16.91
C LEU A 328 -3.37 -2.16 -18.40
N GLY A 329 -2.81 -1.07 -18.93
CA GLY A 329 -3.22 -0.49 -20.20
C GLY A 329 -3.22 -1.50 -21.34
N ALA A 330 -4.11 -1.32 -22.32
CA ALA A 330 -4.18 -2.15 -23.52
C ALA A 330 -2.82 -2.25 -24.26
N THR A 331 -1.94 -1.27 -24.09
CA THR A 331 -0.59 -1.21 -24.65
C THR A 331 0.36 -2.27 -24.10
N ALA A 332 0.18 -2.73 -22.86
CA ALA A 332 1.01 -3.79 -22.26
C ALA A 332 0.76 -5.17 -22.90
N GLY A 333 -0.26 -5.31 -23.74
CA GLY A 333 -0.56 -6.58 -24.43
C GLY A 333 -1.22 -7.64 -23.54
N MET A 334 -1.49 -7.34 -22.26
CA MET A 334 -2.28 -8.18 -21.36
C MET A 334 -3.61 -7.48 -21.03
N PRO A 335 -4.53 -7.34 -22.02
CA PRO A 335 -5.75 -6.57 -21.84
C PRO A 335 -6.56 -7.12 -20.67
N GLY A 336 -6.96 -6.24 -19.75
CA GLY A 336 -7.79 -6.61 -18.61
C GLY A 336 -7.02 -7.14 -17.39
N THR A 337 -5.68 -7.26 -17.46
CA THR A 337 -4.86 -7.63 -16.29
C THR A 337 -4.94 -6.56 -15.22
N ARG A 338 -5.11 -6.95 -13.96
CA ARG A 338 -5.28 -6.04 -12.82
C ARG A 338 -4.32 -6.43 -11.70
N ILE A 339 -4.12 -5.49 -10.79
CA ILE A 339 -3.42 -5.70 -9.54
C ILE A 339 -4.46 -5.72 -8.43
N ALA A 340 -4.50 -6.82 -7.69
CA ALA A 340 -5.27 -6.94 -6.47
C ALA A 340 -4.38 -6.59 -5.28
N ILE A 341 -4.87 -5.70 -4.43
CA ILE A 341 -4.22 -5.26 -3.20
C ILE A 341 -5.17 -5.57 -2.06
N ALA A 342 -4.79 -6.46 -1.15
CA ALA A 342 -5.52 -6.73 0.08
C ALA A 342 -4.70 -6.20 1.26
N VAL A 343 -5.33 -5.40 2.11
CA VAL A 343 -4.69 -4.81 3.30
C VAL A 343 -5.56 -5.07 4.52
N PRO A 344 -5.01 -5.48 5.67
CA PRO A 344 -5.80 -5.62 6.88
C PRO A 344 -6.47 -4.30 7.24
N ALA A 345 -7.76 -4.34 7.55
CA ALA A 345 -8.52 -3.14 7.94
C ALA A 345 -7.85 -2.43 9.13
N ALA A 346 -7.34 -3.19 10.10
CA ALA A 346 -6.63 -2.67 11.26
C ALA A 346 -5.37 -1.87 10.87
N GLU A 347 -4.58 -2.35 9.91
CA GLU A 347 -3.35 -1.66 9.45
C GLU A 347 -3.68 -0.45 8.58
N ALA A 348 -4.67 -0.58 7.71
CA ALA A 348 -5.15 0.50 6.87
C ALA A 348 -5.61 1.70 7.73
N VAL A 349 -6.33 1.40 8.82
CA VAL A 349 -6.81 2.37 9.82
C VAL A 349 -5.69 2.88 10.72
N ALA A 350 -4.78 2.03 11.19
CA ALA A 350 -3.68 2.43 12.09
C ALA A 350 -2.80 3.55 11.48
N SER A 351 -2.60 3.50 10.16
CA SER A 351 -1.89 4.55 9.42
C SER A 351 -2.61 5.91 9.46
N LEU A 352 -3.94 5.94 9.58
CA LEU A 352 -4.74 7.15 9.77
C LEU A 352 -4.82 7.57 11.25
N VAL A 353 -4.97 6.62 12.16
CA VAL A 353 -5.09 6.88 13.61
C VAL A 353 -3.81 7.50 14.16
N SER A 354 -2.63 7.04 13.73
CA SER A 354 -1.36 7.65 14.14
C SER A 354 -1.22 9.12 13.75
N ALA A 355 -1.88 9.56 12.68
CA ALA A 355 -1.91 10.96 12.25
C ALA A 355 -2.87 11.81 13.11
N THR A 356 -4.04 11.29 13.47
CA THR A 356 -5.00 11.98 14.36
C THR A 356 -4.54 12.00 15.81
N GLN A 357 -3.86 10.96 16.28
CA GLN A 357 -3.34 10.87 17.65
C GLN A 357 -2.30 11.96 17.94
N ARG A 358 -1.49 12.37 16.95
CA ARG A 358 -0.60 13.54 17.07
C ARG A 358 -1.39 14.84 17.26
N GLY A 359 -2.53 14.99 16.59
CA GLY A 359 -3.42 16.13 16.77
C GLY A 359 -4.03 16.17 18.18
N LEU A 360 -4.42 15.03 18.74
CA LEU A 360 -4.91 14.96 20.12
C LEU A 360 -3.82 15.32 21.15
N TRP A 361 -2.59 14.83 20.96
CA TRP A 361 -1.47 15.19 21.83
C TRP A 361 -1.16 16.69 21.80
N LEU A 362 -1.37 17.36 20.66
CA LEU A 362 -1.24 18.81 20.55
C LEU A 362 -2.39 19.57 21.24
N ALA A 363 -3.58 18.99 21.31
CA ALA A 363 -4.75 19.59 21.98
C ALA A 363 -4.78 19.37 23.51
N ALA A 364 -4.19 18.27 23.99
CA ALA A 364 -4.11 17.92 25.40
C ALA A 364 -3.57 19.04 26.33
N PRO A 365 -2.48 19.76 26.01
CA PRO A 365 -1.97 20.84 26.88
C PRO A 365 -2.95 22.02 26.97
N PHE A 366 -3.68 22.34 25.91
CA PHE A 366 -4.68 23.41 25.94
C PHE A 366 -5.87 23.06 26.84
N LEU A 367 -6.31 21.80 26.80
CA LEU A 367 -7.38 21.32 27.67
C LEU A 367 -6.93 21.32 29.14
N ALA A 368 -5.70 20.87 29.42
CA ALA A 368 -5.12 20.90 30.76
C ALA A 368 -4.99 22.34 31.29
N LEU A 369 -4.58 23.29 30.45
CA LEU A 369 -4.48 24.70 30.79
C LEU A 369 -5.86 25.31 31.10
N ALA A 370 -6.88 25.01 30.29
CA ALA A 370 -8.25 25.47 30.55
C ALA A 370 -8.79 24.94 31.87
N LEU A 371 -8.52 23.66 32.18
CA LEU A 371 -8.91 23.03 33.45
C LEU A 371 -8.20 23.68 34.64
N LEU A 372 -6.90 23.96 34.50
CA LEU A 372 -6.10 24.63 35.51
C LEU A 372 -6.61 26.05 35.80
N ILE A 373 -6.93 26.83 34.76
CA ILE A 373 -7.52 28.17 34.89
C ILE A 373 -8.86 28.09 35.63
N GLY A 374 -9.70 27.10 35.29
CA GLY A 374 -10.96 26.84 36.00
C GLY A 374 -10.76 26.54 37.48
N LEU A 375 -9.83 25.64 37.81
CA LEU A 375 -9.48 25.30 39.20
C LEU A 375 -8.96 26.50 39.99
N ILE A 376 -8.09 27.32 39.39
CA ILE A 376 -7.56 28.53 40.01
C ILE A 376 -8.70 29.52 40.31
N ALA A 377 -9.65 29.70 39.39
CA ALA A 377 -10.81 30.57 39.60
C ALA A 377 -11.68 30.09 40.77
N VAL A 378 -11.89 28.78 40.91
CA VAL A 378 -12.62 28.18 42.05
C VAL A 378 -11.86 28.38 43.36
N ALA A 379 -10.55 28.15 43.38
CA ALA A 379 -9.73 28.29 44.58
C ALA A 379 -9.65 29.75 45.07
N LEU A 380 -9.51 30.71 44.15
CA LEU A 380 -9.56 32.15 44.47
C LEU A 380 -10.89 32.54 45.13
N ARG A 381 -11.99 31.95 44.69
CA ARG A 381 -13.32 32.14 45.28
C ARG A 381 -13.42 31.64 46.72
N HIS A 382 -12.89 30.46 47.01
CA HIS A 382 -12.87 29.94 48.38
C HIS A 382 -12.06 30.85 49.31
N ARG A 383 -10.94 31.39 48.84
CA ARG A 383 -10.13 32.35 49.61
C ARG A 383 -10.83 33.68 49.84
N GLN A 384 -11.54 34.22 48.85
CA GLN A 384 -12.32 35.44 49.01
C GLN A 384 -13.47 35.26 50.02
N LYS A 385 -14.20 34.13 49.95
CA LYS A 385 -15.25 33.80 50.95
C LYS A 385 -14.68 33.66 52.36
N ALA A 386 -13.52 33.01 52.52
CA ALA A 386 -12.86 32.89 53.81
C ALA A 386 -12.42 34.25 54.39
N LYS A 387 -11.90 35.16 53.54
CA LYS A 387 -11.57 36.54 53.95
C LYS A 387 -12.79 37.32 54.41
N LEU A 388 -13.91 37.23 53.68
CA LEU A 388 -15.15 37.89 54.05
C LEU A 388 -15.71 37.36 55.38
N ALA A 389 -15.69 36.04 55.60
CA ALA A 389 -16.09 35.43 56.87
C ALA A 389 -15.22 35.89 58.05
N SER A 390 -13.91 36.05 57.84
CA SER A 390 -13.01 36.57 58.88
C SER A 390 -13.19 38.06 59.17
N GLN A 391 -13.62 38.87 58.20
CA GLN A 391 -13.89 40.30 58.39
C GLN A 391 -15.22 40.54 59.11
N SER A 392 -16.25 39.75 58.84
CA SER A 392 -17.52 39.81 59.59
C SER A 392 -17.37 39.38 61.05
N ALA A 393 -16.43 38.48 61.36
CA ALA A 393 -16.12 38.08 62.73
C ALA A 393 -15.31 39.12 63.52
N ALA A 394 -14.76 40.14 62.86
CA ALA A 394 -13.89 41.16 63.47
C ALA A 394 -14.59 42.50 63.74
N ILE A 395 -15.92 42.60 63.57
CA ILE A 395 -16.68 43.79 63.96
C ILE A 395 -16.99 43.69 65.46
N PRO A 396 -16.35 44.50 66.33
CA PRO A 396 -16.67 44.51 67.75
C PRO A 396 -18.11 45.02 67.96
N ALA A 397 -18.87 44.30 68.78
CA ALA A 397 -20.19 44.71 69.22
C ALA A 397 -20.10 46.08 69.89
N ALA A 398 -20.83 47.06 69.35
CA ALA A 398 -20.95 48.38 69.94
C ALA A 398 -21.55 48.25 71.35
N GLU A 399 -20.83 48.80 72.31
CA GLU A 399 -21.13 48.86 73.74
C GLU A 399 -22.39 49.73 73.96
N PRO A 400 -23.41 49.27 74.70
CA PRO A 400 -24.62 50.06 74.93
C PRO A 400 -24.31 51.25 75.84
N GLU A 401 -24.47 52.45 75.28
CA GLU A 401 -24.28 53.74 75.95
C GLU A 401 -25.32 53.92 77.07
N ALA A 402 -24.83 54.27 78.26
CA ALA A 402 -25.60 54.36 79.49
C ALA A 402 -26.60 55.54 79.50
N GLU A 403 -27.82 55.24 79.92
CA GLU A 403 -28.95 56.15 80.09
C GLU A 403 -28.69 57.19 81.20
N PRO A 404 -28.85 58.50 80.96
CA PRO A 404 -28.68 59.53 81.99
C PRO A 404 -29.94 59.66 82.87
N PRO A 405 -29.77 59.98 84.17
CA PRO A 405 -30.89 60.03 85.12
C PRO A 405 -31.80 61.27 84.91
N PRO A 406 -33.08 61.20 85.31
CA PRO A 406 -34.04 62.27 85.12
C PRO A 406 -33.77 63.47 86.05
N PRO A 407 -33.95 64.72 85.58
CA PRO A 407 -33.88 65.88 86.45
C PRO A 407 -35.16 66.07 87.28
N HIS A 408 -34.95 66.40 88.55
CA HIS A 408 -35.94 66.88 89.50
C HIS A 408 -36.53 68.24 89.10
N SER A 409 -37.86 68.34 89.12
CA SER A 409 -38.73 69.40 89.70
C SER A 409 -39.98 69.61 88.87
#